data_AF-A0A2W6ZIV3-F1
#
_entry.id   AF-A0A2W6ZIV3-F1
#
_cell.length_a   1.000
_cell.length_b   1.000
_cell.length_c   1.000
_cell.angle_alpha   90.00
_cell.angle_beta   90.00
_cell.angle_gamma   90.00
#
_symmetry.space_group_name_H-M   'P 1'
#
loop_
_entity.id
_entity.type
_entity.pdbx_description
1 polymer ?
#
loop_
_entity_poly.entity_id
_entity_poly.type
_entity_poly.pdbx_seq_one_letter_code
_entity_poly.pdbx_strand_id
1 'polypeptide(L)' 'MPEHHWLVRPRRDGGSDYVHFLARQENVEVLEGTHLPPQMPLLKSRHWLAPPEAEARCRDLQETGGYQACDPLF' A
#
# COMPACT_ATOMS: atom_id res chain seq x y z
N MET A 1 -10.04 9.84 2.01
CA MET A 1 -9.26 8.73 2.63
C MET A 1 -8.83 9.07 4.06
N PRO A 2 -8.59 8.08 4.96
CA PRO A 2 -8.00 8.35 6.28
C PRO A 2 -6.56 8.86 6.16
N GLU A 3 -6.01 9.45 7.23
CA GLU A 3 -4.64 10.02 7.24
C GLU A 3 -3.57 8.99 6.86
N HIS A 4 -3.80 7.75 7.27
CA HIS A 4 -2.99 6.58 6.94
C HIS A 4 -3.91 5.45 6.49
N HIS A 5 -3.62 4.85 5.34
CA HIS A 5 -4.35 3.69 4.83
C HIS A 5 -3.38 2.64 4.29
N TRP A 6 -3.43 1.44 4.86
CA TRP A 6 -2.60 0.32 4.44
C TRP A 6 -3.40 -0.68 3.63
N LEU A 7 -2.78 -1.17 2.57
CA LEU A 7 -3.22 -2.30 1.78
C LEU A 7 -2.13 -3.36 1.78
N VAL A 8 -2.48 -4.61 2.07
CA VAL A 8 -1.52 -5.73 2.09
C VAL A 8 -2.05 -6.87 1.24
N ARG A 9 -1.15 -7.53 0.52
CA ARG A 9 -1.43 -8.73 -0.25
C ARG A 9 -0.44 -9.84 0.08
N PRO A 10 -0.88 -10.98 0.63
CA PRO A 10 -0.02 -12.12 0.86
C PRO A 10 0.48 -12.72 -0.46
N ARG A 11 1.71 -13.24 -0.46
CA ARG A 11 2.35 -13.91 -1.59
C ARG A 11 2.53 -15.40 -1.29
N ARG A 12 2.70 -16.20 -2.36
CA ARG A 12 2.86 -17.67 -2.26
C ARG A 12 4.17 -18.12 -1.61
N ASP A 13 5.18 -17.25 -1.58
CA ASP A 13 6.48 -17.50 -0.98
C ASP A 13 6.53 -17.19 0.53
N GLY A 14 5.38 -16.89 1.15
CA GLY A 14 5.29 -16.53 2.56
C GLY A 14 5.58 -15.06 2.85
N GLY A 15 5.89 -14.26 1.81
CA GLY A 15 5.99 -12.81 1.93
C GLY A 15 4.66 -12.09 1.72
N SER A 16 4.72 -10.77 1.69
CA SER A 16 3.61 -9.88 1.36
C SER A 16 4.09 -8.69 0.52
N ASP A 17 3.22 -8.19 -0.36
CA ASP A 17 3.33 -6.85 -0.90
C ASP A 17 2.47 -5.91 -0.06
N TYR A 18 2.87 -4.65 0.07
CA TYR A 18 2.09 -3.65 0.78
C TYR A 18 2.08 -2.32 0.04
N VAL A 19 1.01 -1.56 0.24
CA VAL A 19 0.86 -0.18 -0.23
C VAL A 19 0.37 0.68 0.94
N HIS A 20 1.06 1.79 1.18
CA HIS A 20 0.67 2.77 2.19
C HIS A 20 0.25 4.06 1.50
N PHE A 21 -0.95 4.53 1.79
CA PHE A 21 -1.44 5.84 1.39
C PHE A 21 -1.36 6.76 2.61
N LEU A 22 -0.60 7.85 2.45
CA LEU A 22 -0.40 8.89 3.45
C LEU A 22 -1.06 10.17 2.96
N ALA A 23 -2.15 10.58 3.59
CA ALA A 23 -2.77 11.86 3.25
C ALA A 23 -1.84 13.01 3.68
N ARG A 24 -1.46 13.85 2.72
CA ARG A 24 -0.78 15.13 2.96
C ARG A 24 -1.73 16.27 2.58
N GLN A 25 -1.33 17.51 2.87
CA GLN A 25 -2.21 18.68 2.73
C GLN A 25 -2.83 18.80 1.33
N GLU A 26 -2.04 18.60 0.27
CA GLU A 26 -2.50 18.79 -1.12
C GLU A 26 -2.55 17.49 -1.92
N ASN A 27 -1.80 16.47 -1.51
CA ASN A 27 -1.58 15.23 -2.25
C ASN A 27 -1.59 14.01 -1.34
N VAL A 28 -1.67 12.82 -1.91
CA VAL A 28 -1.49 11.56 -1.21
C VAL A 28 -0.15 10.97 -1.59
N GLU A 29 0.69 10.74 -0.60
CA GLU A 29 1.94 10.01 -0.76
C GLU A 29 1.65 8.51 -0.76
N VAL A 30 2.08 7.82 -1.81
CA VAL A 30 1.88 6.38 -1.99
C VAL A 30 3.23 5.68 -1.93
N LEU A 31 3.36 4.76 -0.98
CA LEU A 31 4.55 3.93 -0.78
C LEU A 31 4.21 2.48 -1.09
N GLU A 32 4.89 1.88 -2.07
CA GLU A 32 4.71 0.47 -2.40
C GLU A 32 5.95 -0.30 -1.96
N GLY A 33 5.77 -1.48 -1.37
CA GLY A 33 6.86 -2.28 -0.86
C GLY A 33 6.56 -3.75 -0.78
N THR A 34 7.53 -4.50 -0.26
CA THR A 34 7.41 -5.93 -0.01
C THR A 34 8.11 -6.31 1.27
N HIS A 35 7.61 -7.35 1.92
CA HIS A 35 8.21 -7.92 3.11
C HIS A 35 8.25 -9.43 2.94
N LEU A 36 9.41 -10.03 3.18
CA LEU A 36 9.58 -11.48 3.25
C LEU A 36 10.32 -11.77 4.57
N PRO A 37 9.60 -12.25 5.61
CA PRO A 37 10.23 -12.60 6.87
C PRO A 37 11.40 -13.59 6.67
N PRO A 38 12.50 -13.46 7.43
CA PRO A 38 12.73 -12.55 8.56
C PRO A 38 13.37 -11.19 8.18
N GLN A 39 13.33 -10.81 6.90
CA GLN A 39 14.04 -9.62 6.40
C GLN A 39 13.29 -8.33 6.77
N MET A 40 13.97 -7.19 6.79
CA MET A 40 13.26 -5.91 6.94
C MET A 40 12.33 -5.64 5.74
N PRO A 41 11.18 -4.97 5.95
CA PRO A 41 10.35 -4.47 4.85
C PRO A 41 11.14 -3.57 3.89
N LEU A 42 10.99 -3.84 2.59
CA LEU A 42 11.67 -3.12 1.52
C LEU A 42 10.69 -2.21 0.79
N LEU A 43 11.04 -0.93 0.73
CA LEU A 43 10.35 0.06 -0.11
C LEU A 43 10.76 -0.15 -1.57
N LYS A 44 9.79 -0.38 -2.46
CA LYS A 44 9.99 -0.54 -3.91
C LYS A 44 9.83 0.78 -4.65
N SER A 45 8.76 1.51 -4.36
CA SER A 45 8.43 2.76 -5.06
C SER A 45 7.84 3.79 -4.09
N ARG A 46 8.03 5.06 -4.44
CA ARG A 46 7.40 6.21 -3.78
C ARG A 46 6.92 7.16 -4.86
N HIS A 47 5.64 7.54 -4.80
CA HIS A 47 5.06 8.50 -5.73
C HIS A 47 3.95 9.30 -5.05
N TRP A 48 3.54 10.37 -5.72
CA TRP A 48 2.53 11.31 -5.22
C TRP A 48 1.35 11.28 -6.19
N LEU A 49 0.15 11.18 -5.64
CA LEU A 49 -1.10 11.18 -6.41
C LEU A 49 -2.01 12.29 -5.90
N ALA A 50 -2.83 12.83 -6.78
CA ALA A 50 -3.94 13.66 -6.35
C ALA A 50 -4.91 12.81 -5.52
N PRO A 51 -5.63 13.39 -4.53
CA PRO A 51 -6.62 12.66 -3.74
C PRO A 51 -7.60 11.77 -4.55
N PRO A 52 -8.21 12.23 -5.67
CA PRO A 52 -9.10 11.38 -6.45
C PRO A 52 -8.39 10.22 -7.15
N GLU A 53 -7.14 10.40 -7.57
CA GLU A 53 -6.34 9.34 -8.20
C GLU A 53 -5.92 8.28 -7.18
N ALA A 54 -5.56 8.71 -5.97
CA ALA A 54 -5.23 7.81 -4.87
C ALA A 54 -6.43 6.94 -4.48
N GLU A 55 -7.64 7.53 -4.43
CA GLU A 55 -8.87 6.79 -4.16
C GLU A 55 -9.18 5.76 -5.25
N ALA A 56 -9.02 6.14 -6.52
CA ALA A 56 -9.19 5.22 -7.64
C ALA A 56 -8.18 4.07 -7.60
N ARG A 57 -6.90 4.36 -7.35
CA ARG A 57 -5.84 3.35 -7.26
C ARG A 57 -6.04 2.40 -6.08
N CYS A 58 -6.43 2.93 -4.92
CA CYS A 58 -6.73 2.12 -3.75
C CYS A 58 -7.90 1.15 -3.99
N ARG A 59 -8.94 1.61 -4.69
CA ARG A 59 -10.07 0.76 -5.08
C ARG A 59 -9.65 -0.33 -6.06
N ASP A 60 -8.91 0.03 -7.11
CA ASP A 60 -8.40 -0.93 -8.09
C ASP A 60 -7.52 -2.01 -7.43
N LEU A 61 -6.61 -1.63 -6.53
CA LEU A 61 -5.79 -2.59 -5.80
C LEU A 61 -6.60 -3.59 -4.95
N GLN A 62 -7.72 -3.14 -4.37
CA GLN A 62 -8.60 -4.01 -3.58
C GLN A 62 -9.46 -4.92 -4.47
N GLU A 63 -10.04 -4.37 -5.54
CA GLU A 63 -10.98 -5.10 -6.40
C GLU A 63 -10.26 -6.06 -7.37
N THR A 64 -9.13 -5.64 -7.96
CA THR A 64 -8.42 -6.40 -8.99
C THR A 64 -7.09 -6.96 -8.49
N GLY A 65 -6.40 -6.21 -7.62
CA GLY A 65 -5.06 -6.54 -7.15
C GLY A 65 -5.00 -7.61 -6.06
N GLY A 66 -6.13 -7.92 -5.41
CA GLY A 66 -6.23 -8.85 -4.29
C GLY A 66 -5.64 -8.30 -2.98
N TYR A 67 -5.47 -6.98 -2.89
CA TYR A 67 -5.03 -6.34 -1.66
C TYR A 67 -6.19 -6.21 -0.67
N GLN A 68 -5.87 -6.30 0.62
CA GLN A 68 -6.83 -6.16 1.71
C GLN A 68 -6.43 -4.97 2.58
N ALA A 69 -7.43 -4.21 3.04
CA ALA A 69 -7.21 -3.12 3.98
C ALA A 69 -6.89 -3.68 5.37
N CYS A 70 -5.60 -3.73 5.70
CA CYS A 70 -5.12 -4.13 7.02
C CYS A 70 -3.76 -3.50 7.31
N ASP A 71 -3.47 -3.31 8.59
CA ASP A 71 -2.12 -2.92 9.02
C ASP A 71 -1.16 -4.08 8.76
N PRO A 72 0.03 -3.81 8.18
CA PRO A 72 1.01 -4.84 7.93
C PRO A 72 1.61 -5.37 9.24
N LEU A 73 1.78 -6.69 9.32
CA LEU A 73 2.27 -7.41 10.51
C LEU A 73 3.80 -7.58 10.54
N PHE A 74 4.54 -6.66 9.92
CA PHE A 74 6.01 -6.73 9.92
C PHE A 74 6.64 -6.28 11.25
#